data_AF-A0A6A4QHH9-F1
#
_entry.id   AF-A0A6A4QHH9-F1
#
_cell.length_a   1.000
_cell.length_b   1.000
_cell.length_c   1.000
_cell.angle_alpha   90.00
_cell.angle_beta   90.00
_cell.angle_gamma   90.00
#
_symmetry.space_group_name_H-M   'P 1'
#
loop_
_entity.id
_entity.type
_entity.pdbx_description
1 polymer ?
#
loop_
_entity_poly.entity_id
_entity_poly.type
_entity_poly.pdbx_seq_one_letter_code
_entity_poly.pdbx_strand_id
1 'polypeptide(L)'
;MDKRPCNSSEDPEVRKGPWTMEEDMILINYIANHGEGVWNSLAKAAGLKRTGKSCRLRWLNYLRPDVRRGNITSEEQLLIMELHAKWGNR
;
A
#
# COMPACT_ATOMS: atom_id res chain seq x y z
N MET A 1 -0.60 -21.04 -21.51
CA MET A 1 -0.09 -20.25 -20.38
C MET A 1 -1.03 -20.43 -19.22
N ASP A 2 -0.81 -21.51 -18.50
CA ASP A 2 -1.68 -22.05 -17.46
C ASP A 2 -1.77 -21.07 -16.30
N LYS A 3 -2.97 -20.54 -16.04
CA LYS A 3 -3.28 -19.87 -14.78
C LYS A 3 -3.18 -20.93 -13.69
N ARG A 4 -2.04 -21.01 -13.00
CA ARG A 4 -1.94 -21.76 -11.74
C ARG A 4 -3.00 -21.20 -10.79
N PRO A 5 -4.01 -21.99 -10.38
CA PRO A 5 -4.87 -21.57 -9.29
C PRO A 5 -4.03 -21.72 -8.02
N CYS A 6 -3.66 -20.61 -7.36
CA CYS A 6 -3.07 -20.71 -6.03
C CYS A 6 -4.19 -21.00 -5.02
N ASN A 7 -4.60 -22.26 -4.94
CA ASN A 7 -5.32 -22.78 -3.79
C ASN A 7 -4.27 -23.33 -2.82
N SER A 8 -3.84 -22.49 -1.88
CA SER A 8 -3.26 -22.94 -0.61
C SER A 8 -4.34 -22.80 0.45
N SER A 9 -5.07 -23.88 0.65
CA SER A 9 -5.72 -24.22 1.91
C SER A 9 -4.81 -23.86 3.08
N GLU A 10 -5.31 -23.05 4.03
CA GLU A 10 -4.67 -22.48 5.24
C GLU A 10 -4.34 -20.96 5.23
N ASP A 11 -4.75 -20.17 4.24
CA ASP A 11 -4.77 -18.71 4.45
C ASP A 11 -5.97 -18.34 5.35
N PRO A 12 -5.76 -17.74 6.55
CA PRO A 12 -6.86 -17.22 7.35
C PRO A 12 -7.69 -16.27 6.49
N GLU A 13 -9.01 -16.39 6.58
CA GLU A 13 -9.95 -15.65 5.74
C GLU A 13 -9.53 -14.18 5.61
N VAL A 14 -9.09 -13.79 4.41
CA VAL A 14 -8.56 -12.45 4.14
C VAL A 14 -9.69 -11.45 4.39
N ARG A 15 -9.45 -10.55 5.34
CA ARG A 15 -10.41 -9.50 5.70
C ARG A 15 -10.59 -8.54 4.54
N LYS A 16 -11.84 -8.39 4.11
CA LYS A 16 -12.27 -7.40 3.12
C LYS A 16 -12.83 -6.17 3.83
N GLY A 17 -12.87 -5.03 3.12
CA GLY A 17 -13.44 -3.79 3.63
C GLY A 17 -12.41 -2.78 4.16
N PRO A 18 -12.87 -1.74 4.87
CA PRO A 18 -12.03 -0.61 5.30
C PRO A 18 -10.94 -1.07 6.28
N TRP A 19 -9.80 -0.39 6.25
CA TRP A 19 -8.73 -0.56 7.22
C TRP A 19 -9.15 0.03 8.57
N THR A 20 -8.94 -0.73 9.64
CA THR A 20 -9.12 -0.22 11.00
C THR A 20 -7.84 0.44 11.50
N MET A 21 -7.97 1.23 12.57
CA MET A 21 -6.82 1.90 13.18
C MET A 21 -5.81 0.90 13.74
N GLU A 22 -6.29 -0.23 14.27
CA GLU A 22 -5.45 -1.30 14.79
C GLU A 22 -4.62 -1.95 13.67
N GLU A 23 -5.24 -2.22 12.51
CA GLU A 23 -4.53 -2.74 11.34
C GLU A 23 -3.46 -1.75 10.86
N ASP A 24 -3.78 -0.45 10.85
CA ASP A 24 -2.83 0.60 10.48
C ASP A 24 -1.65 0.64 11.45
N MET A 25 -1.90 0.58 12.76
CA MET A 25 -0.85 0.58 13.80
C MET A 25 0.07 -0.64 13.66
N ILE A 26 -0.49 -1.82 13.41
CA ILE A 26 0.30 -3.05 13.17
C ILE A 26 1.20 -2.86 11.95
N LEU A 27 0.66 -2.33 10.85
CA LEU A 27 1.41 -2.11 9.61
C LEU A 27 2.53 -1.08 9.81
N ILE A 28 2.22 0.05 10.44
CA ILE A 28 3.19 1.12 10.76
C ILE A 28 4.31 0.56 11.64
N ASN A 29 3.97 -0.10 12.75
CA ASN A 29 4.95 -0.62 13.68
C ASN A 29 5.85 -1.68 13.04
N TYR A 30 5.26 -2.59 12.24
CA TYR A 30 6.05 -3.59 11.55
C TYR A 30 7.08 -2.94 10.62
N ILE A 31 6.66 -1.98 9.79
CA ILE A 31 7.54 -1.29 8.83
C ILE A 31 8.60 -0.46 9.56
N ALA A 32 8.24 0.20 10.67
CA ALA A 32 9.21 0.96 11.46
C ALA A 32 10.36 0.09 12.00
N ASN A 33 10.07 -1.16 12.36
CA ASN A 33 11.07 -2.09 12.92
C ASN A 33 11.83 -2.91 11.86
N HIS A 34 11.22 -3.19 10.69
CA HIS A 34 11.75 -4.14 9.71
C HIS A 34 11.92 -3.56 8.29
N GLY A 35 11.44 -2.36 8.03
CA GLY A 35 11.34 -1.76 6.69
C GLY A 35 10.17 -2.31 5.85
N GLU A 36 10.00 -1.78 4.63
CA GLU A 36 8.87 -2.11 3.75
C GLU A 36 8.97 -3.53 3.15
N GLY A 37 10.18 -4.03 2.89
CA GLY A 37 10.45 -5.41 2.47
C GLY A 37 9.57 -5.94 1.32
N VAL A 38 9.30 -7.26 1.35
CA VAL A 38 8.39 -7.92 0.41
C VAL A 38 6.99 -7.99 1.02
N TRP A 39 6.03 -7.29 0.42
CA TRP A 39 4.69 -7.07 0.96
C TRP A 39 3.90 -8.33 1.33
N ASN A 40 4.02 -9.41 0.56
CA ASN A 40 3.31 -10.66 0.88
C ASN A 40 3.86 -11.31 2.16
N SER A 41 5.19 -11.35 2.30
CA SER A 41 5.85 -11.85 3.50
C SER A 41 5.59 -10.92 4.69
N LEU A 42 5.63 -9.61 4.46
CA LEU A 42 5.31 -8.59 5.47
C LEU A 42 3.91 -8.79 6.06
N ALA A 43 2.88 -8.95 5.20
CA ALA A 43 1.51 -9.11 5.69
C ALA A 43 1.37 -10.33 6.62
N LYS A 44 1.99 -11.45 6.23
CA LYS A 44 2.00 -12.68 7.04
C LYS A 44 2.79 -12.51 8.34
N ALA A 45 3.99 -11.93 8.28
CA ALA A 45 4.85 -11.73 9.44
C ALA A 45 4.29 -10.71 10.44
N ALA A 46 3.58 -9.69 9.96
CA ALA A 46 2.87 -8.73 10.81
C ALA A 46 1.58 -9.30 11.43
N GLY A 47 1.16 -10.51 11.05
CA GLY A 47 -0.11 -11.10 11.52
C GLY A 47 -1.36 -10.43 10.95
N LEU A 48 -1.23 -9.68 9.85
CA LEU A 48 -2.36 -9.00 9.22
C LEU A 48 -3.17 -9.98 8.37
N LYS A 49 -4.49 -9.97 8.55
CA LYS A 49 -5.43 -10.70 7.68
C LYS A 49 -5.69 -9.95 6.36
N ARG A 50 -4.63 -9.39 5.75
CA ARG A 50 -4.67 -8.57 4.54
C ARG A 50 -3.71 -9.14 3.50
N THR A 51 -3.98 -8.92 2.22
CA THR A 51 -3.02 -9.29 1.17
C THR A 51 -1.84 -8.31 1.16
N GLY A 52 -0.67 -8.76 0.71
CA GLY A 52 0.48 -7.88 0.54
C GLY A 52 0.20 -6.69 -0.38
N LYS A 53 -0.57 -6.90 -1.46
CA LYS A 53 -1.06 -5.80 -2.32
C LYS A 53 -1.85 -4.76 -1.52
N SER A 54 -2.73 -5.20 -0.62
CA SER A 54 -3.51 -4.30 0.22
C SER A 54 -2.63 -3.52 1.20
N CYS A 55 -1.67 -4.18 1.86
CA CYS A 55 -0.71 -3.53 2.75
C CYS A 55 0.12 -2.48 2.01
N ARG A 56 0.64 -2.81 0.81
CA ARG A 56 1.39 -1.89 -0.05
C ARG A 56 0.59 -0.64 -0.37
N LEU A 57 -0.64 -0.82 -0.85
CA LEU A 57 -1.50 0.31 -1.22
C LEU A 57 -1.88 1.14 0.01
N ARG A 58 -2.11 0.50 1.16
CA ARG A 58 -2.43 1.23 2.39
C ARG A 58 -1.25 2.08 2.86
N TRP A 59 -0.05 1.51 2.86
CA TRP A 59 1.16 2.22 3.24
C TRP A 59 1.43 3.40 2.30
N LEU A 60 1.63 3.12 1.01
CA LEU A 60 2.09 4.13 0.04
C LEU A 60 1.11 5.27 -0.19
N ASN A 61 -0.20 5.05 -0.04
CA ASN A 61 -1.20 6.08 -0.31
C ASN A 61 -1.73 6.77 0.95
N TYR A 62 -1.52 6.19 2.14
CA TYR A 62 -2.13 6.72 3.36
C TYR A 62 -1.19 6.81 4.55
N LEU A 63 -0.40 5.78 4.86
CA LEU A 63 0.31 5.73 6.15
C LEU A 63 1.75 6.25 6.08
N ARG A 64 2.36 6.25 4.90
CA ARG A 64 3.75 6.67 4.75
C ARG A 64 3.90 8.18 5.09
N PRO A 65 4.88 8.58 5.90
CA PRO A 65 4.97 9.95 6.43
C PRO A 65 5.13 11.06 5.38
N ASP A 66 5.66 10.72 4.20
CA ASP A 66 5.90 11.66 3.11
C ASP A 66 4.67 11.91 2.23
N VAL A 67 3.55 11.22 2.50
CA VAL A 67 2.29 11.44 1.78
C VAL A 67 1.67 12.76 2.21
N ARG A 68 1.79 13.77 1.34
CA ARG A 68 1.12 15.07 1.52
C ARG A 68 -0.38 14.93 1.34
N ARG A 69 -1.15 15.42 2.32
CA ARG A 69 -2.62 15.46 2.30
C ARG A 69 -3.08 16.90 2.19
N GLY A 70 -3.98 17.18 1.27
CA GLY A 70 -4.54 18.52 1.08
C GLY A 70 -4.79 18.82 -0.38
N ASN A 71 -5.14 20.08 -0.64
CA ASN A 71 -5.34 20.58 -1.99
C ASN A 71 -3.98 20.75 -2.69
N ILE A 72 -3.97 20.49 -4.00
CA ILE A 72 -2.83 20.79 -4.87
C ILE A 72 -2.70 22.32 -4.97
N THR A 73 -1.51 22.85 -4.74
CA THR A 73 -1.26 24.30 -4.89
C THR A 73 -1.21 24.70 -6.36
N SER A 74 -1.34 25.99 -6.65
CA SER A 74 -1.25 26.51 -8.03
C SER A 74 0.10 26.16 -8.68
N GLU A 75 1.19 26.21 -7.90
CA GLU A 75 2.54 25.86 -8.35
C GLU A 75 2.66 24.36 -8.63
N GLU A 76 2.11 23.51 -7.74
CA GLU A 76 2.06 22.06 -7.96
C GLU A 76 1.22 21.71 -9.19
N GLN A 77 0.11 22.41 -9.42
CA GLN A 77 -0.74 22.22 -10.59
C GLN A 77 0.00 22.54 -11.89
N LEU A 78 0.73 23.66 -11.92
CA LEU A 78 1.56 24.04 -13.08
C LEU A 78 2.64 22.99 -13.34
N LEU A 79 3.33 22.53 -12.30
CA LEU A 79 4.36 21.50 -12.41
C LEU A 79 3.78 20.19 -12.95
N ILE A 80 2.61 19.75 -12.43
CA ILE A 80 1.93 18.54 -12.92
C ILE A 80 1.62 18.66 -14.42
N MET A 81 1.10 19.81 -14.86
CA MET A 81 0.80 20.05 -16.27
C MET A 81 2.05 20.02 -17.14
N GLU A 82 3.15 20.66 -16.70
CA GLU A 82 4.43 20.67 -17.42
C GLU A 82 4.99 19.25 -17.58
N LEU A 83 5.04 18.50 -16.48
CA LEU A 83 5.56 17.13 -16.47
C LEU A 83 4.69 16.20 -17.33
N HIS A 84 3.38 16.32 -17.25
CA HIS A 84 2.46 15.53 -18.09
C HIS A 84 2.59 15.90 -19.57
N ALA A 85 2.75 17.18 -19.92
CA ALA A 85 2.99 17.58 -21.31
C ALA A 85 4.30 17.00 -21.85
N LYS A 86 5.33 16.91 -21.01
CA LYS A 86 6.65 16.40 -21.37
C LYS A 86 6.72 14.88 -21.48
N TRP A 87 6.03 14.15 -20.61
CA TRP A 87 6.21 12.69 -20.46
C TRP A 87 4.93 11.85 -20.62
N GLY A 88 3.76 12.47 -20.64
CA GLY A 88 2.46 11.80 -20.69
C GLY A 88 2.12 11.05 -19.40
N ASN A 89 1.18 10.11 -19.47
CA ASN A 89 0.74 9.26 -18.34
C ASN A 89 1.73 8.12 -18.04
N ARG A 90 2.97 8.47 -17.74
CA ARG A 90 4.05 7.52 -17.41
C ARG A 90 4.45 7.64 -15.95
#